data_AF-A0AAZ3R1U3-F1
#
_entry.id   AF-A0AAZ3R1U3-F1
#
_cell.length_a   1.000
_cell.length_b   1.000
_cell.length_c   1.000
_cell.angle_alpha   90.00
_cell.angle_beta   90.00
_cell.angle_gamma   90.00
#
_symmetry.space_group_name_H-M   'P 1'
#
loop_
_entity.id
_entity.type
_entity.pdbx_description
1 polymer ?
#
loop_
_entity_poly.entity_id
_entity_poly.type
_entity_poly.pdbx_seq_one_letter_code
_entity_poly.pdbx_strand_id
1 'polypeptide(L)'
;MKLLIQTNKLKHYPSIHGDFSSEFRQPCVVFNGHPSLRFGDVVHFMELWGKSSLNTIISTEPDFLDASYLNAVAPYQPLAMKCVYCPIDTRLNFHQVSKLLTEVQPLHVVYPEQYTQPPPTQSHCSDLMLELQPPPMPYRRCSVLGLPFRRRWERIQLLPELAKSLVPSEIKPGISVATVSAVLQSKDNKHMLQLVPKPPLLPPSKKRKRVVKEPPEVLAPKPLLSGAVPPGNLPSHVT
;
A
#
# COMPACT_ATOMS: atom_id res chain seq x y z
N MET A 1 -16.71 29.28 12.19
CA MET A 1 -15.58 30.17 11.84
C MET A 1 -16.03 31.54 11.29
N LYS A 2 -16.84 31.60 10.22
CA LYS A 2 -17.28 32.88 9.59
C LYS A 2 -17.86 33.92 10.57
N LEU A 3 -18.75 33.51 11.48
CA LEU A 3 -19.36 34.42 12.47
C LEU A 3 -18.34 35.04 13.44
N LEU A 4 -17.30 34.30 13.84
CA LEU A 4 -16.27 34.80 14.76
C LEU A 4 -15.32 35.79 14.09
N ILE A 5 -15.04 35.57 12.80
CA ILE A 5 -14.26 36.51 11.98
C ILE A 5 -15.05 37.81 11.78
N GLN A 6 -16.34 37.69 11.40
CA GLN A 6 -17.22 38.84 11.19
C GLN A 6 -17.44 39.68 12.46
N THR A 7 -17.46 39.03 13.63
CA THR A 7 -17.60 39.72 14.93
C THR A 7 -16.26 40.14 15.55
N ASN A 8 -15.15 40.00 14.81
CA ASN A 8 -13.79 40.33 15.25
C ASN A 8 -13.36 39.62 16.56
N LYS A 9 -13.97 38.46 16.84
CA LYS A 9 -13.68 37.58 17.99
C LYS A 9 -12.64 36.51 17.65
N LEU A 10 -12.35 36.32 16.37
CA LEU A 10 -11.26 35.48 15.87
C LEU A 10 -10.40 36.33 14.94
N LYS A 11 -9.12 36.47 15.28
CA LYS A 11 -8.12 37.18 14.48
C LYS A 11 -7.01 36.22 14.10
N HIS A 12 -6.46 36.38 12.90
CA HIS A 12 -5.32 35.63 12.42
C HIS A 12 -4.12 36.56 12.35
N TYR A 13 -3.01 36.13 12.94
CA TYR A 13 -1.74 36.82 12.88
C TYR A 13 -0.70 35.86 12.29
N PRO A 14 0.07 36.28 11.28
CA PRO A 14 1.07 35.42 10.66
C PRO A 14 2.30 35.20 11.55
N SER A 15 2.55 36.09 12.51
CA SER A 15 3.61 35.97 13.49
C SER A 15 3.24 36.63 14.82
N ILE A 16 3.87 36.18 15.90
CA ILE A 16 3.89 36.87 17.20
C ILE A 16 4.57 38.24 17.12
N HIS A 17 5.51 38.41 16.18
CA HIS A 17 6.18 39.68 15.93
C HIS A 17 5.30 40.55 15.02
N GLY A 18 4.92 41.74 15.50
CA GLY A 18 4.06 42.68 14.77
C GLY A 18 2.74 42.93 15.50
N ASP A 19 1.66 43.09 14.75
CA ASP A 19 0.34 43.51 15.23
C ASP A 19 -0.19 42.70 16.41
N PHE A 20 0.16 41.40 16.48
CA PHE A 20 -0.21 40.54 17.60
C PHE A 20 0.20 41.17 18.94
N SER A 21 1.46 41.62 19.03
CA SER A 21 2.06 42.16 20.27
C SER A 21 1.33 43.38 20.83
N SER A 22 0.75 44.22 19.97
CA SER A 22 -0.02 45.41 20.36
C SER A 22 -1.51 45.16 20.53
N GLU A 23 -2.07 44.14 19.87
CA GLU A 23 -3.51 43.93 19.81
C GLU A 23 -4.04 42.81 20.71
N PHE A 24 -3.18 41.90 21.17
CA PHE A 24 -3.65 40.78 22.00
C PHE A 24 -4.17 41.28 23.35
N ARG A 25 -5.29 40.71 23.81
CA ARG A 25 -5.91 41.03 25.11
C ARG A 25 -6.15 39.75 25.88
N GLN A 26 -5.85 39.77 27.17
CA GLN A 26 -6.16 38.66 28.08
C GLN A 26 -7.53 38.88 28.74
N PRO A 27 -8.36 37.83 28.91
CA PRO A 27 -8.09 36.44 28.56
C PRO A 27 -8.27 36.17 27.05
N CYS A 28 -7.40 35.34 26.47
CA CYS A 28 -7.50 34.88 25.09
C CYS A 28 -7.10 33.41 24.96
N VAL A 29 -7.53 32.79 23.86
CA VAL A 29 -7.07 31.47 23.42
C VAL A 29 -6.25 31.67 22.16
N VAL A 30 -5.04 31.11 22.14
CA VAL A 30 -4.16 31.14 20.98
C VAL A 30 -3.98 29.72 20.46
N PHE A 31 -4.30 29.55 19.18
CA PHE A 31 -4.00 28.34 18.43
C PHE A 31 -2.67 28.54 17.74
N ASN A 32 -1.72 27.64 17.99
CA ASN A 32 -0.41 27.71 17.37
C ASN A 32 0.04 26.33 16.91
N GLY A 33 0.36 26.23 15.63
CA GLY A 33 0.89 25.01 15.06
C GLY A 33 2.37 24.86 15.38
N HIS A 34 2.76 23.71 15.90
CA HIS A 34 4.17 23.36 16.05
C HIS A 34 4.34 21.85 15.86
N PRO A 35 5.48 21.38 15.36
CA PRO A 35 5.74 19.95 15.31
C PRO A 35 6.36 19.39 16.59
N SER A 36 6.98 20.22 17.45
CA SER A 36 7.74 19.70 18.61
C SER A 36 7.90 20.64 19.81
N LEU A 37 7.29 21.82 19.81
CA LEU A 37 7.52 22.86 20.82
C LEU A 37 8.97 23.40 20.86
N ARG A 38 9.76 23.20 19.78
CA ARG A 38 11.19 23.60 19.72
C ARG A 38 11.49 24.75 18.76
N PHE A 39 10.54 25.13 17.93
CA PHE A 39 10.74 26.17 16.92
C PHE A 39 9.42 26.81 16.51
N GLY A 40 9.52 27.97 15.85
CA GLY A 40 8.39 28.82 15.52
C GLY A 40 7.92 29.63 16.72
N ASP A 41 6.80 30.33 16.57
CA ASP A 41 6.31 31.30 17.57
C ASP A 41 5.94 30.68 18.92
N VAL A 42 5.77 29.36 18.98
CA VAL A 42 5.40 28.64 20.22
C VAL A 42 6.44 28.82 21.31
N VAL A 43 7.73 28.91 20.94
CA VAL A 43 8.82 29.08 21.91
C VAL A 43 8.70 30.42 22.63
N HIS A 44 8.32 31.48 21.90
CA HIS A 44 8.12 32.82 22.45
C HIS A 44 6.87 32.87 23.32
N PHE A 45 5.79 32.17 22.96
CA PHE A 45 4.61 32.05 23.84
C PHE A 45 4.94 31.32 25.14
N MET A 46 5.78 30.29 25.10
CA MET A 46 6.26 29.61 26.31
C MET A 46 7.07 30.54 27.21
N GLU A 47 7.91 31.40 26.65
CA GLU A 47 8.65 32.42 27.40
C GLU A 47 7.72 33.49 28.01
N LEU A 48 6.73 33.96 27.23
CA LEU A 48 5.81 35.02 27.65
C LEU A 48 4.83 34.56 28.73
N TRP A 49 4.33 33.32 28.64
CA TRP A 49 3.21 32.84 29.45
C TRP A 49 3.57 31.72 30.42
N GLY A 50 4.74 31.10 30.28
CA GLY A 50 5.14 29.93 31.06
C GLY A 50 5.33 30.17 32.56
N LYS A 51 5.61 31.42 32.96
CA LYS A 51 5.85 31.79 34.37
C LYS A 51 4.58 32.08 35.17
N SER A 52 3.40 32.02 34.57
CA SER A 52 2.12 32.28 35.24
C SER A 52 1.27 31.02 35.36
N SER A 53 0.85 30.68 36.58
CA SER A 53 -0.07 29.57 36.86
C SER A 53 -1.51 29.83 36.40
N LEU A 54 -1.82 31.07 36.01
CA LEU A 54 -3.11 31.43 35.42
C LEU A 54 -3.22 30.96 33.95
N ASN A 55 -2.10 30.64 33.32
CA ASN A 55 -2.07 30.19 31.95
C ASN A 55 -2.12 28.65 31.88
N THR A 56 -2.54 28.12 30.73
CA THR A 56 -2.56 26.69 30.46
C THR A 56 -2.15 26.43 29.01
N ILE A 57 -1.28 25.44 28.79
CA ILE A 57 -1.05 24.84 27.47
C ILE A 57 -1.80 23.53 27.36
N ILE A 58 -2.47 23.34 26.24
CA ILE A 58 -3.21 22.12 25.93
C ILE A 58 -2.57 21.50 24.68
N SER A 59 -2.00 20.32 24.83
CA SER A 59 -1.44 19.53 23.73
C SER A 59 -2.50 18.59 23.17
N THR A 60 -2.79 18.70 21.88
CA THR A 60 -3.84 17.93 21.20
C THR A 60 -3.33 16.82 20.28
N GLU A 61 -2.01 16.69 20.11
CA GLU A 61 -1.44 15.71 19.18
C GLU A 61 -1.30 14.31 19.81
N PRO A 62 -1.87 13.25 19.20
CA PRO A 62 -1.89 11.90 19.77
C PRO A 62 -0.56 11.15 19.66
N ASP A 63 0.35 11.57 18.78
CA ASP A 63 1.63 10.89 18.53
C ASP A 63 2.64 11.07 19.68
N PHE A 64 2.25 11.80 20.73
CA PHE A 64 3.03 12.00 21.95
C PHE A 64 2.65 10.98 23.03
N LEU A 65 2.81 9.69 22.76
CA LEU A 65 2.58 8.63 23.76
C LEU A 65 3.55 8.76 24.95
N ASP A 66 2.95 8.97 26.12
CA ASP A 66 3.39 8.96 27.53
C ASP A 66 4.64 9.76 27.97
N ALA A 67 5.73 9.76 27.18
CA ALA A 67 6.96 10.50 27.53
C ALA A 67 7.16 11.76 26.66
N SER A 68 6.50 11.84 25.52
CA SER A 68 6.90 12.80 24.48
C SER A 68 6.41 14.23 24.76
N TYR A 69 5.20 14.43 25.30
CA TYR A 69 4.73 15.80 25.61
C TYR A 69 5.47 16.38 26.81
N LEU A 70 5.79 15.56 27.82
CA LEU A 70 6.65 15.95 28.95
C LEU A 70 8.06 16.29 28.47
N ASN A 71 8.62 15.51 27.54
CA ASN A 71 9.88 15.83 26.88
C ASN A 71 9.79 17.15 26.10
N ALA A 72 8.68 17.42 25.42
CA ALA A 72 8.47 18.67 24.70
C ALA A 72 8.52 19.89 25.63
N VAL A 73 7.92 19.80 26.83
CA VAL A 73 7.96 20.90 27.81
C VAL A 73 9.24 20.96 28.66
N ALA A 74 10.07 19.91 28.67
CA ALA A 74 11.21 19.78 29.59
C ALA A 74 12.19 20.99 29.56
N PRO A 75 12.57 21.58 28.42
CA PRO A 75 13.45 22.75 28.38
C PRO A 75 12.86 24.04 28.92
N TYR A 76 11.54 24.08 29.15
CA TYR A 76 10.86 25.25 29.71
C TYR A 76 10.69 25.15 31.22
N GLN A 77 11.23 24.10 31.86
CA GLN A 77 11.20 23.93 33.30
C GLN A 77 12.22 24.86 33.99
N PRO A 78 11.88 25.43 35.17
CA PRO A 78 10.61 25.29 35.89
C PRO A 78 9.47 26.06 35.23
N LEU A 79 8.34 25.40 35.04
CA LEU A 79 7.16 25.96 34.37
C LEU A 79 5.99 26.07 35.35
N ALA A 80 5.48 27.29 35.59
CA ALA A 80 4.34 27.53 36.46
C ALA A 80 2.99 27.32 35.74
N MET A 81 2.98 27.53 34.42
CA MET A 81 1.84 27.28 33.55
C MET A 81 1.40 25.81 33.63
N LYS A 82 0.08 25.58 33.71
CA LYS A 82 -0.47 24.23 33.71
C LYS A 82 -0.29 23.58 32.33
N CYS A 83 0.22 22.36 32.30
CA CYS A 83 0.29 21.55 31.08
C CYS A 83 -0.81 20.49 31.10
N VAL A 84 -1.61 20.43 30.02
CA VAL A 84 -2.70 19.46 29.86
C VAL A 84 -2.49 18.71 28.55
N TYR A 85 -2.62 17.39 28.61
CA TYR A 85 -2.63 16.52 27.43
C TYR A 85 -4.07 16.08 27.14
N CYS A 86 -4.60 16.48 25.98
CA CYS A 86 -5.96 16.17 25.54
C CYS A 86 -5.91 15.81 24.04
N PRO A 87 -5.42 14.60 23.70
CA PRO A 87 -5.18 14.23 22.32
C PRO A 87 -6.48 14.11 21.53
N ILE A 88 -6.49 14.69 20.34
CA ILE A 88 -7.58 14.59 19.36
C ILE A 88 -7.10 13.63 18.26
N ASP A 89 -7.35 12.34 18.47
CA ASP A 89 -7.04 11.32 17.47
C ASP A 89 -8.26 11.08 16.57
N THR A 90 -8.10 11.34 15.27
CA THR A 90 -9.14 11.11 14.25
C THR A 90 -8.88 9.85 13.44
N ARG A 91 -7.81 9.10 13.75
CA ARG A 91 -7.51 7.83 13.11
C ARG A 91 -8.55 6.78 13.46
N LEU A 92 -8.59 5.73 12.65
CA LEU A 92 -9.47 4.60 12.92
C LEU A 92 -9.06 3.89 14.20
N ASN A 93 -10.04 3.63 15.07
CA ASN A 93 -9.84 2.73 16.20
C ASN A 93 -10.01 1.26 15.78
N PHE A 94 -9.63 0.35 16.66
CA PHE A 94 -9.71 -1.10 16.42
C PHE A 94 -11.13 -1.56 16.05
N HIS A 95 -12.16 -1.03 16.71
CA HIS A 95 -13.55 -1.38 16.40
C HIS A 95 -13.95 -0.98 14.98
N GLN A 96 -13.62 0.24 14.55
CA GLN A 96 -13.89 0.72 13.20
C GLN A 96 -13.14 -0.09 12.15
N VAL A 97 -11.88 -0.47 12.41
CA VAL A 97 -11.09 -1.32 11.52
C VAL A 97 -11.71 -2.72 11.42
N SER A 98 -12.10 -3.34 12.53
CA SER A 98 -12.76 -4.66 12.53
C SER A 98 -14.05 -4.66 11.71
N LYS A 99 -14.87 -3.60 11.85
CA LYS A 99 -16.08 -3.43 11.04
C LYS A 99 -15.73 -3.29 9.55
N LEU A 100 -14.77 -2.45 9.21
CA LEU A 100 -14.31 -2.24 7.83
C LEU A 100 -13.81 -3.55 7.19
N LEU A 101 -13.03 -4.34 7.92
CA LEU A 101 -12.51 -5.62 7.42
C LEU A 101 -13.62 -6.65 7.21
N THR A 102 -14.66 -6.62 8.05
CA THR A 102 -15.85 -7.47 7.88
C THR A 102 -16.64 -7.10 6.62
N GLU A 103 -16.73 -5.82 6.27
CA GLU A 103 -17.42 -5.33 5.09
C GLU A 103 -16.62 -5.56 3.80
N VAL A 104 -15.31 -5.32 3.81
CA VAL A 104 -14.44 -5.42 2.63
C VAL A 104 -14.08 -6.87 2.31
N GLN A 105 -14.01 -7.76 3.31
CA GLN A 105 -13.59 -9.16 3.19
C GLN A 105 -12.32 -9.34 2.31
N PRO A 106 -11.21 -8.66 2.65
CA PRO A 106 -9.99 -8.76 1.85
C PRO A 106 -9.41 -10.16 1.91
N LEU A 107 -8.80 -10.61 0.80
CA LEU A 107 -8.14 -11.92 0.73
C LEU A 107 -6.93 -12.01 1.68
N HIS A 108 -6.20 -10.92 1.83
CA HIS A 108 -5.01 -10.83 2.68
C HIS A 108 -4.97 -9.47 3.38
N VAL A 109 -4.73 -9.48 4.69
CA VAL A 109 -4.55 -8.26 5.49
C VAL A 109 -3.08 -8.13 5.88
N VAL A 110 -2.49 -6.96 5.69
CA VAL A 110 -1.14 -6.62 6.13
C VAL A 110 -1.24 -5.56 7.21
N TYR A 111 -0.53 -5.74 8.32
CA TYR A 111 -0.76 -4.93 9.50
C TYR A 111 0.53 -4.69 10.32
N PRO A 112 0.73 -3.51 10.95
CA PRO A 112 1.90 -3.28 11.78
C PRO A 112 1.96 -4.27 12.94
N GLU A 113 3.12 -4.89 13.16
CA GLU A 113 3.28 -5.87 14.23
C GLU A 113 3.03 -5.29 15.64
N GLN A 114 3.17 -3.97 15.79
CA GLN A 114 2.98 -3.30 17.08
C GLN A 114 1.56 -3.42 17.63
N TYR A 115 0.57 -3.73 16.79
CA TYR A 115 -0.80 -3.95 17.28
C TYR A 115 -1.31 -5.38 17.11
N THR A 116 -0.39 -6.35 16.93
CA THR A 116 -0.72 -7.77 17.10
C THR A 116 -0.62 -8.22 18.55
N GLN A 117 -0.27 -7.32 19.47
CA GLN A 117 -0.18 -7.56 20.90
C GLN A 117 -0.75 -6.34 21.65
N PRO A 118 -1.25 -6.51 22.89
CA PRO A 118 -1.78 -5.40 23.64
C PRO A 118 -0.63 -4.49 24.07
N PRO A 119 -0.84 -3.18 24.24
CA PRO A 119 0.20 -2.28 24.70
C PRO A 119 0.78 -2.76 26.04
N PRO A 120 2.11 -2.67 26.27
CA PRO A 120 2.73 -3.14 27.51
C PRO A 120 2.18 -2.47 28.77
N THR A 121 1.73 -1.22 28.64
CA THR A 121 1.10 -0.43 29.71
C THR A 121 -0.34 -0.85 30.01
N GLN A 122 -0.99 -1.60 29.12
CA GLN A 122 -2.38 -2.01 29.21
C GLN A 122 -2.57 -3.45 28.68
N SER A 123 -1.81 -4.39 29.24
CA SER A 123 -1.80 -5.80 28.78
C SER A 123 -3.16 -6.50 28.89
N HIS A 124 -4.07 -5.99 29.72
CA HIS A 124 -5.42 -6.51 29.92
C HIS A 124 -6.42 -6.04 28.85
N CYS A 125 -6.06 -5.05 28.03
CA CYS A 125 -6.98 -4.39 27.12
C CYS A 125 -6.94 -5.04 25.74
N SER A 126 -7.64 -6.18 25.60
CA SER A 126 -7.77 -6.93 24.34
C SER A 126 -8.46 -6.14 23.23
N ASP A 127 -9.25 -5.12 23.59
CA ASP A 127 -9.92 -4.21 22.63
C ASP A 127 -8.93 -3.37 21.80
N LEU A 128 -7.65 -3.36 22.17
CA LEU A 128 -6.56 -2.69 21.47
C LEU A 128 -5.80 -3.64 20.52
N MET A 129 -6.45 -4.70 20.07
CA MET A 129 -5.91 -5.68 19.13
C MET A 129 -6.96 -6.06 18.09
N LEU A 130 -6.50 -6.42 16.89
CA LEU A 130 -7.36 -7.00 15.86
C LEU A 130 -7.28 -8.52 15.89
N GLU A 131 -8.38 -9.17 16.23
CA GLU A 131 -8.54 -10.62 16.02
C GLU A 131 -9.15 -10.86 14.63
N LEU A 132 -8.31 -11.27 13.67
CA LEU A 132 -8.74 -11.50 12.29
C LEU A 132 -8.59 -12.97 11.89
N GLN A 133 -9.53 -13.44 11.08
CA GLN A 133 -9.50 -14.77 10.47
C GLN A 133 -9.66 -14.64 8.94
N PRO A 134 -8.67 -15.06 8.13
CA PRO A 134 -7.37 -15.60 8.53
C PRO A 134 -6.48 -14.56 9.25
N PRO A 135 -5.47 -15.00 10.03
CA PRO A 135 -4.58 -14.09 10.73
C PRO A 135 -3.91 -13.07 9.78
N PRO A 136 -3.75 -11.81 10.21
CA PRO A 136 -3.09 -10.81 9.37
C PRO A 136 -1.60 -11.13 9.23
N MET A 137 -0.99 -10.64 8.15
CA MET A 137 0.45 -10.69 7.94
C MET A 137 1.10 -9.49 8.66
N PRO A 138 1.82 -9.70 9.78
CA PRO A 138 2.49 -8.61 10.48
C PRO A 138 3.66 -8.07 9.65
N TYR A 139 3.93 -6.78 9.77
CA TYR A 139 5.12 -6.18 9.17
C TYR A 139 5.86 -5.27 10.14
N ARG A 140 7.18 -5.14 9.89
CA ARG A 140 8.06 -4.21 10.57
C ARG A 140 8.56 -3.17 9.57
N ARG A 141 9.09 -2.06 10.10
CA ARG A 141 9.78 -1.08 9.25
C ARG A 141 10.88 -1.78 8.44
N CYS A 142 10.91 -1.53 7.13
CA CYS A 142 11.84 -2.14 6.19
C CYS A 142 11.71 -3.67 6.01
N SER A 143 10.64 -4.31 6.49
CA SER A 143 10.43 -5.74 6.22
C SER A 143 9.97 -5.95 4.77
N VAL A 144 10.53 -6.94 4.11
CA VAL A 144 10.06 -7.41 2.79
C VAL A 144 8.98 -8.47 3.01
N LEU A 145 7.76 -8.21 2.55
CA LEU A 145 6.65 -9.14 2.65
C LEU A 145 6.37 -9.80 1.30
N GLY A 146 6.45 -11.13 1.25
CA GLY A 146 6.00 -11.90 0.10
C GLY A 146 4.49 -12.07 0.13
N LEU A 147 3.75 -11.25 -0.61
CA LEU A 147 2.29 -11.40 -0.68
C LEU A 147 1.94 -12.67 -1.46
N PRO A 148 1.09 -13.56 -0.91
CA PRO A 148 0.69 -14.79 -1.58
C PRO A 148 -0.28 -14.50 -2.74
N PHE A 149 0.28 -14.12 -3.88
CA PHE A 149 -0.46 -13.87 -5.10
C PHE A 149 -0.28 -15.04 -6.07
N ARG A 150 -1.35 -15.82 -6.30
CA ARG A 150 -1.33 -16.95 -7.23
C ARG A 150 -2.27 -16.69 -8.42
N ARG A 151 -1.72 -16.33 -9.58
CA ARG A 151 -2.46 -16.34 -10.85
C ARG A 151 -2.38 -17.73 -11.46
N ARG A 152 -3.53 -18.42 -11.56
CA ARG A 152 -3.62 -19.69 -12.32
C ARG A 152 -3.87 -19.45 -13.81
N TRP A 153 -4.61 -18.40 -14.11
CA TRP A 153 -5.04 -18.05 -15.45
C TRP A 153 -4.71 -16.59 -15.71
N GLU A 154 -4.37 -16.30 -16.95
CA GLU A 154 -4.13 -14.95 -17.41
C GLU A 154 -4.92 -14.73 -18.69
N ARG A 155 -5.49 -13.53 -18.81
CA ARG A 155 -6.27 -13.18 -20.00
C ARG A 155 -5.31 -12.76 -21.10
N ILE A 156 -5.37 -13.48 -22.21
CA ILE A 156 -4.59 -13.19 -23.40
C ILE A 156 -5.55 -12.72 -24.50
N GLN A 157 -5.18 -11.66 -25.21
CA GLN A 157 -5.92 -11.16 -26.36
C GLN A 157 -5.34 -11.76 -27.64
N LEU A 158 -6.19 -12.32 -28.48
CA LEU A 158 -5.80 -12.79 -29.80
C LEU A 158 -5.95 -11.66 -30.81
N LEU A 159 -4.93 -11.42 -31.63
CA LEU A 159 -5.07 -10.50 -32.75
C LEU A 159 -6.08 -11.06 -33.79
N PRO A 160 -6.89 -10.22 -34.43
CA PRO A 160 -7.89 -10.66 -35.41
C PRO A 160 -7.30 -11.47 -36.57
N GLU A 161 -6.08 -11.14 -37.00
CA GLU A 161 -5.39 -11.83 -38.09
C GLU A 161 -5.03 -13.26 -37.70
N LEU A 162 -4.58 -13.47 -36.46
CA LEU A 162 -4.31 -14.79 -35.92
C LEU A 162 -5.60 -15.58 -35.75
N ALA A 163 -6.67 -14.95 -35.24
CA ALA A 163 -7.96 -15.60 -35.04
C ALA A 163 -8.54 -16.16 -36.35
N LYS A 164 -8.42 -15.41 -37.45
CA LYS A 164 -8.87 -15.85 -38.79
C LYS A 164 -8.11 -17.05 -39.34
N SER A 165 -6.87 -17.28 -38.88
CA SER A 165 -6.05 -18.41 -39.34
C SER A 165 -6.32 -19.73 -38.60
N LEU A 166 -7.05 -19.67 -37.49
CA LEU A 166 -7.35 -20.85 -36.70
C LEU A 166 -8.48 -21.66 -37.33
N VAL A 167 -8.32 -22.98 -37.36
CA VAL A 167 -9.33 -23.93 -37.82
C VAL A 167 -9.72 -24.82 -36.63
N PRO A 168 -10.81 -24.49 -35.91
CA PRO A 168 -11.26 -25.29 -34.78
C PRO A 168 -11.83 -26.64 -35.23
N SER A 169 -11.49 -27.70 -34.52
CA SER A 169 -12.06 -29.04 -34.67
C SER A 169 -12.91 -29.36 -33.44
N GLU A 170 -14.14 -29.82 -33.67
CA GLU A 170 -15.03 -30.23 -32.58
C GLU A 170 -14.58 -31.56 -31.98
N ILE A 171 -14.38 -31.59 -30.67
CA ILE A 171 -13.97 -32.79 -29.92
C ILE A 171 -15.16 -33.35 -29.13
N LYS A 172 -16.07 -32.48 -28.70
CA LYS A 172 -17.33 -32.81 -28.02
C LYS A 172 -18.40 -31.78 -28.41
N PRO A 173 -19.70 -32.11 -28.32
CA PRO A 173 -20.77 -31.17 -28.59
C PRO A 173 -20.55 -29.83 -27.87
N GLY A 174 -20.34 -28.76 -28.63
CA GLY A 174 -20.12 -27.41 -28.10
C GLY A 174 -18.70 -27.09 -27.62
N ILE A 175 -17.73 -28.00 -27.79
CA ILE A 175 -16.31 -27.79 -27.49
C ILE A 175 -15.48 -28.02 -28.75
N SER A 176 -14.97 -26.93 -29.31
CA SER A 176 -14.03 -26.94 -30.43
C SER A 176 -12.64 -26.49 -29.99
N VAL A 177 -11.60 -27.11 -30.54
CA VAL A 177 -10.20 -26.83 -30.22
C VAL A 177 -9.42 -26.59 -31.50
N ALA A 178 -8.56 -25.56 -31.49
CA ALA A 178 -7.61 -25.28 -32.56
C ALA A 178 -6.19 -25.22 -31.99
N THR A 179 -5.21 -25.72 -32.72
CA THR A 179 -3.79 -25.52 -32.37
C THR A 179 -3.39 -24.09 -32.71
N VAL A 180 -2.84 -23.36 -31.73
CA VAL A 180 -2.38 -21.98 -31.90
C VAL A 180 -0.85 -21.96 -31.98
N SER A 181 -0.29 -21.40 -33.05
CA SER A 181 1.14 -21.11 -33.18
C SER A 181 1.32 -19.62 -33.42
N ALA A 182 1.90 -18.92 -32.44
CA ALA A 182 1.89 -17.47 -32.37
C ALA A 182 3.04 -16.93 -31.51
N VAL A 183 3.36 -15.65 -31.66
CA VAL A 183 4.29 -14.91 -30.80
C VAL A 183 3.50 -14.25 -29.68
N LEU A 184 3.88 -14.50 -28.42
CA LEU A 184 3.32 -13.84 -27.25
C LEU A 184 4.07 -12.53 -26.97
N GLN A 185 3.37 -11.40 -27.08
CA GLN A 185 3.87 -10.10 -26.66
C GLN A 185 3.26 -9.71 -25.31
N SER A 186 4.11 -9.54 -24.30
CA SER A 186 3.71 -9.16 -22.95
C SER A 186 4.23 -7.76 -22.64
N LYS A 187 3.33 -6.81 -22.37
CA LYS A 187 3.69 -5.44 -21.95
C LYS A 187 2.65 -4.93 -20.96
N ASP A 188 3.08 -4.35 -19.84
CA ASP A 188 2.21 -3.72 -18.84
C ASP A 188 1.07 -4.65 -18.32
N ASN A 189 1.38 -5.93 -18.06
CA ASN A 189 0.40 -6.98 -17.70
C ASN A 189 -0.72 -7.21 -18.74
N LYS A 190 -0.49 -6.78 -19.99
CA LYS A 190 -1.33 -7.09 -21.14
C LYS A 190 -0.60 -8.05 -22.06
N HIS A 191 -1.28 -9.14 -22.40
CA HIS A 191 -0.73 -10.24 -23.16
C HIS A 191 -1.46 -10.34 -24.49
N MET A 192 -0.73 -10.26 -25.60
CA MET A 192 -1.28 -10.34 -26.95
C MET A 192 -0.59 -11.44 -27.76
N LEU A 193 -1.37 -12.26 -28.45
CA LEU A 193 -0.86 -13.26 -29.39
C LEU A 193 -0.90 -12.73 -30.82
N GLN A 194 0.24 -12.80 -31.49
CA GLN A 194 0.44 -12.32 -32.87
C GLN A 194 0.86 -13.46 -33.78
N LEU A 195 0.65 -13.30 -35.09
CA LEU A 195 1.16 -14.24 -36.08
C LEU A 195 2.68 -14.33 -36.00
N VAL A 196 3.21 -15.52 -36.27
CA VAL A 196 4.66 -15.73 -36.38
C VAL A 196 5.16 -14.91 -37.58
N PRO A 197 6.14 -14.00 -37.39
CA PRO A 197 6.71 -13.23 -38.48
C PRO A 197 7.26 -14.16 -39.57
N LYS A 198 6.86 -13.94 -40.82
CA LYS A 198 7.42 -14.68 -41.96
C LYS A 198 8.89 -14.27 -42.10
N PRO A 199 9.85 -15.22 -42.19
CA PRO A 199 11.24 -14.86 -42.41
C PRO A 199 11.36 -14.05 -43.71
N PRO A 200 12.22 -13.01 -43.75
CA PRO A 200 12.39 -12.19 -44.95
C PRO A 200 12.84 -13.06 -46.13
N LEU A 201 12.16 -12.92 -47.26
CA LEU A 201 12.51 -13.60 -48.50
C LEU A 201 13.88 -13.11 -48.96
N LEU A 202 14.89 -13.98 -48.92
CA LEU A 202 16.19 -13.69 -49.55
C LEU A 202 15.98 -13.53 -51.07
N PRO A 203 16.59 -12.51 -51.71
CA PRO A 203 16.48 -12.32 -53.15
C PRO A 203 17.09 -13.52 -53.92
N PRO A 204 16.61 -13.83 -55.13
CA PRO A 204 17.03 -15.01 -55.88
C PRO A 204 18.50 -14.88 -56.29
N SER A 205 19.38 -15.61 -55.61
CA SER A 205 20.79 -15.72 -55.98
C SER A 205 20.95 -16.67 -57.17
N LYS A 206 21.57 -16.16 -58.24
CA LYS A 206 21.91 -16.92 -59.45
C LYS A 206 22.73 -18.16 -59.07
N LYS A 207 22.34 -19.31 -59.64
CA LYS A 207 22.97 -20.64 -59.48
C LYS A 207 24.50 -20.55 -59.58
N ARG A 208 25.21 -20.99 -58.53
CA ARG A 208 26.60 -21.47 -58.64
C ARG A 208 26.73 -22.84 -57.94
N LYS A 209 27.47 -23.73 -58.60
CA LYS A 209 27.63 -25.18 -58.34
C LYS A 209 27.81 -25.57 -56.86
N ARG A 210 27.17 -26.68 -56.48
CA ARG A 210 27.32 -27.45 -55.23
C ARG A 210 28.79 -27.73 -54.90
N VAL A 211 29.16 -27.48 -53.64
CA VAL A 211 30.18 -28.24 -52.92
C VAL A 211 29.48 -28.87 -51.73
N VAL A 212 29.61 -30.19 -51.60
CA VAL A 212 29.05 -31.02 -50.53
C VAL A 212 29.81 -30.71 -49.24
N LYS A 213 29.07 -30.38 -48.17
CA LYS A 213 29.57 -30.45 -46.79
C LYS A 213 28.41 -30.98 -45.94
N GLU A 214 28.68 -32.04 -45.18
CA GLU A 214 27.71 -32.75 -44.35
C GLU A 214 26.97 -31.79 -43.39
N PRO A 215 25.66 -32.02 -43.14
CA PRO A 215 24.90 -31.19 -42.22
C PRO A 215 25.23 -31.55 -40.76
N PRO A 216 25.33 -30.59 -39.84
CA PRO A 216 25.28 -30.90 -38.42
C PRO A 216 23.85 -31.35 -38.08
N GLU A 217 23.77 -32.41 -37.28
CA GLU A 217 22.54 -33.07 -36.84
C GLU A 217 21.62 -32.08 -36.11
N VAL A 218 20.55 -31.64 -36.79
CA VAL A 218 19.50 -30.84 -36.17
C VAL A 218 18.60 -31.80 -35.42
N LEU A 219 18.75 -31.85 -34.09
CA LEU A 219 17.80 -32.51 -33.20
C LEU A 219 16.40 -31.99 -33.49
N ALA A 220 15.54 -32.85 -34.05
CA ALA A 220 14.13 -32.56 -34.23
C ALA A 220 13.53 -32.16 -32.87
N PRO A 221 12.73 -31.08 -32.79
CA PRO A 221 12.03 -30.77 -31.56
C PRO A 221 11.15 -31.98 -31.20
N LYS A 222 11.39 -32.53 -30.00
CA LYS A 222 10.58 -33.63 -29.46
C LYS A 222 9.10 -33.20 -29.51
N PRO A 223 8.19 -34.05 -30.00
CA PRO A 223 6.77 -33.74 -29.94
C PRO A 223 6.40 -33.56 -28.46
N LEU A 224 5.91 -32.37 -28.11
CA LEU A 224 5.32 -32.13 -26.81
C LEU A 224 4.01 -32.93 -26.77
N LEU A 225 4.01 -33.99 -25.97
CA LEU A 225 2.83 -34.75 -25.61
C LEU A 225 1.80 -33.79 -24.98
N SER A 226 0.76 -33.46 -25.74
CA SER A 226 -0.44 -32.81 -25.21
C SER A 226 -1.46 -33.90 -24.90
N GLY A 227 -1.57 -34.26 -23.62
CA GLY A 227 -2.59 -35.17 -23.11
C GLY A 227 -3.13 -34.64 -21.78
N ALA A 228 -4.46 -34.61 -21.65
CA ALA A 228 -5.09 -34.47 -20.34
C ALA A 228 -5.11 -35.84 -19.66
N VAL A 229 -4.47 -35.98 -18.51
CA VAL A 229 -4.60 -37.16 -17.65
C VAL A 229 -5.88 -37.00 -16.84
N PRO A 230 -6.86 -37.92 -16.94
CA PRO A 230 -8.03 -37.93 -16.05
C PRO A 230 -7.60 -38.28 -14.62
N PRO A 231 -8.18 -37.69 -13.57
CA PRO A 231 -7.95 -38.13 -12.20
C PRO A 231 -8.65 -39.48 -11.99
N GLY A 232 -7.91 -40.58 -12.17
CA GLY A 232 -8.51 -41.91 -12.04
C GLY A 232 -7.57 -43.10 -12.00
N ASN A 233 -6.25 -42.93 -12.11
CA ASN A 233 -5.29 -44.04 -11.95
C ASN A 233 -4.01 -43.56 -11.27
N LEU A 234 -4.08 -43.39 -9.94
CA LEU A 234 -2.93 -43.55 -9.05
C LEU A 234 -3.17 -44.87 -8.31
N PRO A 235 -2.27 -45.87 -8.37
CA PRO A 235 -2.41 -47.06 -7.56
C PRO A 235 -2.33 -46.67 -6.08
N SER A 236 -3.37 -47.02 -5.34
CA SER A 236 -3.40 -47.04 -3.89
C SER A 236 -2.38 -48.04 -3.34
N HIS A 237 -1.77 -47.66 -2.21
CA HIS A 237 -0.80 -48.37 -1.36
C HIS A 237 0.68 -48.16 -1.72
N VAL A 238 1.44 -47.58 -0.77
CA VAL A 238 2.12 -48.32 0.31
C VAL A 238 2.22 -47.40 1.55
N THR A 239 2.05 -48.01 2.73
CA THR A 239 2.11 -47.53 4.14
C THR A 239 2.75 -46.19 4.45
#